data_AF-A0A0S4TPP9-F1
#
_entry.id   AF-A0A0S4TPP9-F1
#
_cell.length_a   1.000
_cell.length_b   1.000
_cell.length_c   1.000
_cell.angle_alpha   90.00
_cell.angle_beta   90.00
_cell.angle_gamma   90.00
#
_symmetry.space_group_name_H-M   'P 1'
#
loop_
_entity.id
_entity.type
_entity.pdbx_description
1 polymer ?
#
loop_
_entity_poly.entity_id
_entity_poly.type
_entity_poly.pdbx_seq_one_letter_code
_entity_poly.pdbx_strand_id
1 'polypeptide(L)'
;MHAELIAHARQQVAAHGGSAADLATLILIGSQAYPAFARPNSDIDLIAVDTGPTADERCVLAPVPIGGRERLIEFRCFSPDRFRAYALTCETPKMFAFVRGYRILLDRPGSGSAATIDLAIGRYFTEASRLLAGLLETGLEAHLQSARFMMTDARNALSSERVRRQPLLVQLRLGEIAKDFIASMWMAILLRKASPLARVTVDRACPLLQEAGLLTVFLGARGGRMVDPEKYPKPPEIAAVIAQMNHATASIARGDIDAFFAALASIFAMHFQRELFIALASAPPVHPDGVCLPS
;
A
#
# COMPACT_ATOMS: atom_id res chain seq x y z
N MET A 1 -14.80 5.59 -27.17
CA MET A 1 -14.44 5.00 -25.86
C MET A 1 -15.60 4.92 -24.87
N HIS A 2 -16.16 6.02 -24.33
CA HIS A 2 -17.21 5.93 -23.28
C HIS A 2 -18.43 5.10 -23.71
N ALA A 3 -19.02 5.40 -24.87
CA ALA A 3 -20.15 4.63 -25.41
C ALA A 3 -19.81 3.14 -25.64
N GLU A 4 -18.59 2.85 -26.11
CA GLU A 4 -18.10 1.46 -26.31
C GLU A 4 -18.00 0.71 -24.99
N LEU A 5 -17.52 1.35 -23.91
CA LEU A 5 -17.45 0.74 -22.58
C LEU A 5 -18.84 0.45 -22.00
N ILE A 6 -19.80 1.34 -22.21
CA ILE A 6 -21.21 1.09 -21.82
C ILE A 6 -21.79 -0.07 -22.63
N ALA A 7 -21.58 -0.09 -23.94
CA ALA A 7 -22.05 -1.16 -24.81
C ALA A 7 -21.45 -2.52 -24.40
N HIS A 8 -20.14 -2.56 -24.15
CA HIS A 8 -19.46 -3.75 -23.65
C HIS A 8 -20.03 -4.21 -22.30
N ALA A 9 -20.21 -3.30 -21.33
CA ALA A 9 -20.79 -3.65 -20.03
C ALA A 9 -22.21 -4.23 -20.16
N ARG A 10 -23.05 -3.63 -21.00
CA ARG A 10 -24.40 -4.13 -21.29
C ARG A 10 -24.37 -5.52 -21.93
N GLN A 11 -23.46 -5.75 -22.86
CA GLN A 11 -23.26 -7.07 -23.47
C GLN A 11 -22.82 -8.10 -22.44
N GLN A 12 -21.90 -7.73 -21.52
CA GLN A 12 -21.48 -8.62 -20.44
C GLN A 12 -22.62 -8.96 -19.49
N VAL A 13 -23.47 -7.98 -19.13
CA VAL A 13 -24.68 -8.26 -18.33
C VAL A 13 -25.62 -9.23 -19.05
N ALA A 14 -25.89 -8.98 -20.32
CA ALA A 14 -26.79 -9.82 -21.13
C ALA A 14 -26.25 -11.24 -21.36
N ALA A 15 -24.95 -11.38 -21.64
CA ALA A 15 -24.30 -12.67 -21.88
C ALA A 15 -24.32 -13.60 -20.65
N HIS A 16 -24.55 -13.05 -19.46
CA HIS A 16 -24.59 -13.78 -18.21
C HIS A 16 -26.00 -13.81 -17.59
N GLY A 17 -27.04 -13.82 -18.44
CA GLY A 17 -28.43 -14.09 -18.06
C GLY A 17 -29.22 -12.90 -17.52
N GLY A 18 -28.59 -11.72 -17.37
CA GLY A 18 -29.28 -10.48 -16.99
C GLY A 18 -29.87 -9.73 -18.19
N SER A 19 -30.58 -8.63 -17.96
CA SER A 19 -30.97 -7.71 -19.03
C SER A 19 -29.93 -6.60 -19.19
N ALA A 20 -29.57 -6.23 -20.42
CA ALA A 20 -28.79 -5.02 -20.69
C ALA A 20 -29.47 -3.76 -20.11
N ALA A 21 -30.79 -3.79 -19.95
CA ALA A 21 -31.58 -2.75 -19.33
C ALA A 21 -31.59 -2.82 -17.80
N ASP A 22 -30.87 -3.73 -17.14
CA ASP A 22 -30.77 -3.80 -15.69
C ASP A 22 -29.44 -3.21 -15.16
N LEU A 23 -28.51 -2.89 -16.06
CA LEU A 23 -27.31 -2.15 -15.71
C LEU A 23 -27.68 -0.75 -15.19
N ALA A 24 -27.58 -0.58 -13.87
CA ALA A 24 -27.92 0.65 -13.18
C ALA A 24 -26.74 1.62 -13.13
N THR A 25 -25.55 1.13 -12.82
CA THR A 25 -24.34 1.95 -12.73
C THR A 25 -23.19 1.27 -13.46
N LEU A 26 -22.37 2.07 -14.14
CA LEU A 26 -21.07 1.65 -14.63
C LEU A 26 -20.01 2.63 -14.16
N ILE A 27 -19.00 2.11 -13.47
CA ILE A 27 -17.92 2.87 -12.86
C ILE A 27 -16.61 2.44 -13.52
N LEU A 28 -15.85 3.40 -14.00
CA LEU A 28 -14.47 3.23 -14.42
C LEU A 28 -13.55 3.61 -13.26
N ILE A 29 -12.62 2.73 -12.90
CA ILE A 29 -11.63 2.99 -11.85
C ILE A 29 -10.21 2.90 -12.41
N GLY A 30 -9.23 3.30 -11.60
CA GLY A 30 -7.81 3.15 -11.93
C GLY A 30 -7.31 4.25 -12.88
N SER A 31 -6.18 3.98 -13.55
CA SER A 31 -5.48 5.00 -14.33
C SER A 31 -6.29 5.53 -15.51
N GLN A 32 -7.11 4.69 -16.16
CA GLN A 32 -7.96 5.10 -17.29
C GLN A 32 -9.13 6.00 -16.87
N ALA A 33 -9.50 6.02 -15.59
CA ALA A 33 -10.43 7.03 -15.09
C ALA A 33 -9.83 8.46 -15.15
N TYR A 34 -8.50 8.60 -15.17
CA TYR A 34 -7.80 9.89 -15.14
C TYR A 34 -6.70 9.95 -16.21
N PRO A 35 -6.97 10.54 -17.39
CA PRO A 35 -6.05 10.53 -18.52
C PRO A 35 -4.64 11.07 -18.21
N ALA A 36 -4.52 12.01 -17.26
CA ALA A 36 -3.24 12.58 -16.84
C ALA A 36 -2.26 11.53 -16.26
N PHE A 37 -2.78 10.39 -15.77
CA PHE A 37 -1.99 9.31 -15.19
C PHE A 37 -2.15 7.98 -15.96
N ALA A 38 -2.91 7.99 -17.06
CA ALA A 38 -3.17 6.82 -17.88
C ALA A 38 -1.94 6.52 -18.74
N ARG A 39 -1.29 5.37 -18.51
CA ARG A 39 -0.28 4.90 -19.45
C ARG A 39 -0.99 4.47 -20.74
N PRO A 40 -0.35 4.62 -21.91
CA PRO A 40 -0.98 4.28 -23.19
C PRO A 40 -1.61 2.88 -23.17
N ASN A 41 -0.95 1.89 -22.57
CA ASN A 41 -1.37 0.49 -22.51
C ASN A 41 -1.94 0.05 -21.15
N SER A 42 -2.39 0.98 -20.29
CA SER A 42 -3.05 0.55 -19.04
C SER A 42 -4.35 -0.19 -19.34
N ASP A 43 -4.55 -1.27 -18.61
CA ASP A 43 -5.80 -2.04 -18.54
C ASP A 43 -6.98 -1.14 -18.10
N ILE A 44 -8.20 -1.60 -18.41
CA ILE A 44 -9.44 -0.91 -18.07
C ILE A 44 -10.15 -1.69 -16.96
N ASP A 45 -10.30 -1.06 -15.80
CA ASP A 45 -11.02 -1.64 -14.67
C ASP A 45 -12.45 -1.08 -14.60
N LEU A 46 -13.44 -1.93 -14.83
CA LEU A 46 -14.86 -1.59 -14.79
C LEU A 46 -15.56 -2.27 -13.61
N ILE A 47 -16.38 -1.50 -12.90
CA ILE A 47 -17.35 -1.99 -11.94
C ILE A 47 -18.75 -1.68 -12.44
N ALA A 48 -19.55 -2.72 -12.66
CA ALA A 48 -20.97 -2.63 -12.99
C ALA A 48 -21.81 -2.93 -11.75
N VAL A 49 -22.88 -2.15 -11.59
CA VAL A 49 -23.95 -2.43 -10.62
C VAL A 49 -25.21 -2.78 -11.42
N ASP A 50 -25.65 -4.01 -11.25
CA ASP A 50 -26.77 -4.63 -11.94
C ASP A 50 -27.93 -4.77 -10.95
N THR A 51 -29.09 -4.20 -11.28
CA THR A 51 -30.29 -4.27 -10.44
C THR A 51 -31.23 -5.40 -10.84
N GLY A 52 -30.82 -6.23 -11.80
CA GLY A 52 -31.61 -7.34 -12.29
C GLY A 52 -31.82 -8.43 -11.23
N PRO A 53 -32.87 -9.25 -11.38
CA PRO A 53 -33.17 -10.33 -10.43
C PRO A 53 -32.10 -11.43 -10.39
N THR A 54 -31.26 -11.51 -11.43
CA THR A 54 -30.15 -12.47 -11.57
C THR A 54 -28.79 -11.82 -11.30
N ALA A 55 -28.76 -10.67 -10.63
CA ALA A 55 -27.53 -9.93 -10.37
C ALA A 55 -26.63 -10.67 -9.37
N ASP A 56 -25.67 -11.42 -9.89
CA ASP A 56 -24.64 -12.10 -9.11
C ASP A 56 -23.26 -11.43 -9.23
N GLU A 57 -22.41 -11.69 -8.24
CA GLU A 57 -21.01 -11.25 -8.28
C GLU A 57 -20.24 -12.02 -9.36
N ARG A 58 -19.62 -11.29 -10.28
CA ARG A 58 -18.81 -11.87 -11.36
C ARG A 58 -17.60 -11.01 -11.66
N CYS A 59 -16.53 -11.66 -12.09
CA CYS A 59 -15.30 -11.02 -12.54
C CYS A 59 -14.87 -11.66 -13.85
N VAL A 60 -14.83 -10.86 -14.92
CA VAL A 60 -14.42 -11.29 -16.26
C VAL A 60 -13.18 -10.48 -16.65
N LEU A 61 -12.18 -11.15 -17.19
CA LEU A 61 -10.99 -10.51 -17.75
C LEU A 61 -10.91 -10.86 -19.23
N ALA A 62 -11.03 -9.86 -20.11
CA ALA A 62 -11.08 -10.11 -21.55
C ALA A 62 -10.37 -9.02 -22.37
N PRO A 63 -9.68 -9.37 -23.47
CA PRO A 63 -9.23 -8.40 -24.46
C PRO A 63 -10.43 -7.89 -25.26
N VAL A 64 -10.54 -6.57 -25.40
CA VAL A 64 -11.65 -5.90 -26.09
C VAL A 64 -11.11 -4.78 -26.99
N PRO A 65 -11.56 -4.68 -28.25
CA PRO A 65 -11.23 -3.56 -29.10
C PRO A 65 -11.98 -2.30 -28.63
N ILE A 66 -11.26 -1.37 -27.98
CA ILE A 66 -11.81 -0.10 -27.47
C ILE A 66 -10.94 1.06 -27.96
N GLY A 67 -11.56 2.06 -28.58
CA GLY A 67 -10.85 3.25 -29.08
C GLY A 67 -9.79 2.93 -30.14
N GLY A 68 -10.09 1.97 -31.03
CA GLY A 68 -9.21 1.59 -32.16
C GLY A 68 -7.99 0.74 -31.78
N ARG A 69 -7.97 0.17 -30.57
CA ARG A 69 -6.86 -0.64 -30.05
C ARG A 69 -7.37 -1.74 -29.13
N GLU A 70 -6.67 -2.87 -29.07
CA GLU A 70 -7.01 -3.94 -28.13
C GLU A 70 -6.61 -3.55 -26.71
N ARG A 71 -7.54 -3.68 -25.75
CA ARG A 71 -7.32 -3.35 -24.34
C ARG A 71 -7.83 -4.49 -23.48
N LEU A 72 -7.06 -4.85 -22.45
CA LEU A 72 -7.51 -5.79 -21.44
C LEU A 72 -8.52 -5.07 -20.53
N ILE A 73 -9.71 -5.64 -20.38
CA ILE A 73 -10.76 -5.12 -19.49
C ILE A 73 -10.98 -6.11 -18.35
N GLU A 74 -10.79 -5.66 -17.11
CA GLU A 74 -11.30 -6.34 -15.93
C GLU A 74 -12.71 -5.81 -15.62
N PHE A 75 -13.73 -6.62 -15.89
CA PHE A 75 -15.13 -6.29 -15.65
C PHE A 75 -15.64 -7.02 -14.41
N ARG A 76 -15.98 -6.25 -13.37
CA ARG A 76 -16.61 -6.77 -12.15
C ARG A 76 -18.06 -6.33 -12.09
N CYS A 77 -18.98 -7.24 -11.86
CA CYS A 77 -20.40 -6.91 -11.70
C CYS A 77 -20.88 -7.32 -10.33
N PHE A 78 -21.77 -6.51 -9.76
CA PHE A 78 -22.37 -6.73 -8.46
C PHE A 78 -23.85 -6.36 -8.48
N SER A 79 -24.63 -6.95 -7.58
CA SER A 79 -25.89 -6.34 -7.15
C SER A 79 -25.62 -5.08 -6.30
N PRO A 80 -26.60 -4.19 -6.07
CA PRO A 80 -26.40 -2.97 -5.27
C PRO A 80 -25.86 -3.25 -3.86
N ASP A 81 -26.43 -4.23 -3.16
CA ASP A 81 -26.01 -4.59 -1.80
C ASP A 81 -24.60 -5.19 -1.78
N ARG A 82 -24.27 -6.01 -2.79
CA ARG A 82 -22.93 -6.60 -2.93
C ARG A 82 -21.90 -5.54 -3.28
N PHE A 83 -22.23 -4.57 -4.12
CA PHE A 83 -21.34 -3.45 -4.40
C PHE A 83 -21.08 -2.64 -3.14
N ARG A 84 -22.12 -2.35 -2.34
CA ARG A 84 -21.98 -1.66 -1.06
C ARG A 84 -21.10 -2.42 -0.10
N ALA A 85 -21.34 -3.72 0.07
CA ALA A 85 -20.49 -4.57 0.90
C ALA A 85 -19.03 -4.57 0.40
N TYR A 86 -18.82 -4.76 -0.91
CA TYR A 86 -17.50 -4.74 -1.54
C TYR A 86 -16.76 -3.43 -1.28
N ALA A 87 -17.37 -2.29 -1.62
CA ALA A 87 -16.73 -0.98 -1.49
C ALA A 87 -16.37 -0.66 -0.03
N LEU A 88 -17.25 -1.01 0.92
CA LEU A 88 -17.07 -0.67 2.32
C LEU A 88 -16.18 -1.66 3.09
N THR A 89 -16.01 -2.89 2.64
CA THR A 89 -15.26 -3.93 3.36
C THR A 89 -13.97 -4.37 2.67
N CYS A 90 -13.73 -3.94 1.43
CA CYS A 90 -12.51 -4.32 0.73
C CYS A 90 -11.24 -3.85 1.45
N GLU A 91 -10.13 -4.54 1.14
CA GLU A 91 -8.79 -4.17 1.60
C GLU A 91 -8.43 -2.75 1.16
N THR A 92 -7.66 -2.03 1.97
CA THR A 92 -7.24 -0.63 1.71
C THR A 92 -6.68 -0.40 0.29
N PRO A 93 -5.85 -1.29 -0.31
CA PRO A 93 -5.39 -1.10 -1.69
C PRO A 93 -6.49 -1.12 -2.75
N LYS A 94 -7.56 -1.89 -2.55
CA LYS A 94 -8.72 -1.87 -3.46
C LYS A 94 -9.53 -0.60 -3.27
N MET A 95 -9.73 -0.17 -2.03
CA MET A 95 -10.41 1.07 -1.70
C MET A 95 -9.68 2.31 -2.25
N PHE A 96 -8.34 2.28 -2.23
CA PHE A 96 -7.51 3.35 -2.78
C PHE A 96 -7.74 3.57 -4.29
N ALA A 97 -8.25 2.57 -5.02
CA ALA A 97 -8.62 2.78 -6.43
C ALA A 97 -9.69 3.86 -6.59
N PHE A 98 -10.63 3.97 -5.66
CA PHE A 98 -11.63 5.05 -5.65
C PHE A 98 -11.01 6.40 -5.28
N VAL A 99 -10.09 6.42 -4.32
CA VAL A 99 -9.40 7.65 -3.86
C VAL A 99 -8.51 8.22 -4.96
N ARG A 100 -7.73 7.35 -5.62
CA ARG A 100 -6.88 7.71 -6.76
C ARG A 100 -7.71 8.29 -7.89
N GLY A 101 -8.91 7.74 -8.08
CA GLY A 101 -9.82 8.25 -9.06
C GLY A 101 -10.81 7.21 -9.58
N TYR A 102 -12.07 7.62 -9.64
CA TYR A 102 -13.13 6.94 -10.36
C TYR A 102 -13.88 7.92 -11.28
N ARG A 103 -14.58 7.36 -12.27
CA ARG A 103 -15.55 8.06 -13.11
C ARG A 103 -16.80 7.21 -13.25
N ILE A 104 -17.95 7.81 -12.98
CA ILE A 104 -19.23 7.14 -13.26
C ILE A 104 -19.58 7.40 -14.73
N LEU A 105 -19.60 6.32 -15.52
CA LEU A 105 -19.90 6.35 -16.95
C LEU A 105 -21.41 6.25 -17.21
N LEU A 106 -22.13 5.55 -16.34
CA LEU A 106 -23.58 5.41 -16.38
C LEU A 106 -24.05 5.46 -14.93
N ASP A 107 -25.08 6.25 -14.65
CA ASP A 107 -25.73 6.28 -13.34
C ASP A 107 -27.24 6.43 -13.54
N ARG A 108 -28.00 5.44 -13.07
CA ARG A 108 -29.45 5.56 -12.99
C ARG A 108 -29.84 6.31 -11.72
N PRO A 109 -30.87 7.18 -11.79
CA PRO A 109 -31.42 7.79 -10.59
C PRO A 109 -31.74 6.73 -9.52
N GLY A 110 -31.28 6.96 -8.30
CA GLY A 110 -31.53 6.06 -7.18
C GLY A 110 -30.59 4.85 -7.05
N SER A 111 -29.54 4.73 -7.88
CA SER A 111 -28.57 3.61 -7.79
C SER A 111 -27.81 3.54 -6.45
N GLY A 112 -27.65 4.67 -5.76
CA GLY A 112 -26.87 4.80 -4.53
C GLY A 112 -25.36 4.54 -4.67
N SER A 113 -24.86 4.38 -5.90
CA SER A 113 -23.48 3.96 -6.15
C SER A 113 -22.47 5.06 -5.85
N ALA A 114 -22.78 6.32 -6.23
CA ALA A 114 -21.93 7.47 -5.90
C ALA A 114 -21.77 7.64 -4.37
N ALA A 115 -22.88 7.61 -3.63
CA ALA A 115 -22.86 7.70 -2.17
C ALA A 115 -22.07 6.55 -1.52
N THR A 116 -22.17 5.34 -2.08
CA THR A 116 -21.38 4.19 -1.63
C THR A 116 -19.87 4.41 -1.80
N ILE A 117 -19.46 4.96 -2.95
CA ILE A 117 -18.05 5.29 -3.22
C ILE A 117 -17.57 6.39 -2.28
N ASP A 118 -18.37 7.43 -2.03
CA ASP A 118 -18.02 8.51 -1.12
C ASP A 118 -17.85 8.03 0.33
N LEU A 119 -18.67 7.06 0.76
CA LEU A 119 -18.51 6.39 2.06
C LEU A 119 -17.22 5.57 2.11
N ALA A 120 -16.88 4.85 1.05
CA ALA A 120 -15.62 4.10 0.97
C ALA A 120 -14.40 5.05 1.03
N ILE A 121 -14.44 6.16 0.30
CA ILE A 121 -13.41 7.22 0.38
C ILE A 121 -13.36 7.82 1.80
N GLY A 122 -14.51 8.03 2.44
CA GLY A 122 -14.58 8.47 3.84
C GLY A 122 -13.91 7.48 4.81
N ARG A 123 -14.15 6.18 4.63
CA ARG A 123 -13.49 5.12 5.42
C ARG A 123 -11.97 5.17 5.23
N TYR A 124 -11.49 5.31 4.00
CA TYR A 124 -10.05 5.44 3.72
C TYR A 124 -9.40 6.58 4.53
N PHE A 125 -10.01 7.77 4.50
CA PHE A 125 -9.47 8.92 5.23
C PHE A 125 -9.64 8.79 6.75
N THR A 126 -10.64 8.05 7.22
CA THR A 126 -10.79 7.71 8.65
C THR A 126 -9.62 6.83 9.11
N GLU A 127 -9.28 5.80 8.35
CA GLU A 127 -8.13 4.92 8.61
C GLU A 127 -6.81 5.71 8.59
N ALA A 128 -6.62 6.55 7.57
CA ALA A 128 -5.45 7.42 7.47
C ALA A 128 -5.32 8.38 8.67
N SER A 129 -6.45 8.93 9.14
CA SER A 129 -6.48 9.83 10.29
C SER A 129 -6.10 9.11 11.57
N ARG A 130 -6.60 7.88 11.78
CA ARG A 130 -6.22 7.04 12.93
C ARG A 130 -4.74 6.72 12.93
N LEU A 131 -4.18 6.35 11.78
CA LEU A 131 -2.74 6.11 11.66
C LEU A 131 -1.94 7.36 12.02
N LEU A 132 -2.29 8.51 11.45
CA LEU A 132 -1.59 9.77 11.70
C LEU A 132 -1.69 10.19 13.18
N ALA A 133 -2.87 10.06 13.79
CA ALA A 133 -3.07 10.36 15.20
C ALA A 133 -2.21 9.45 16.10
N GLY A 134 -2.22 8.13 15.87
CA GLY A 134 -1.39 7.20 16.64
C GLY A 134 0.12 7.43 16.49
N LEU A 135 0.56 7.81 15.29
CA LEU A 135 1.95 8.22 15.07
C LEU A 135 2.29 9.49 15.87
N LEU A 136 1.43 10.51 15.83
CA LEU A 136 1.63 11.76 16.56
C LEU A 136 1.65 11.56 18.09
N GLU A 137 0.79 10.68 18.60
CA GLU A 137 0.76 10.29 20.02
C GLU A 137 2.05 9.57 20.44
N THR A 138 2.59 8.71 19.57
CA THR A 138 3.86 8.02 19.82
C THR A 138 5.04 8.99 19.79
N GLY A 139 5.03 9.92 18.84
CA GLY A 139 6.10 10.89 18.63
C GLY A 139 7.32 10.31 17.90
N LEU A 140 8.09 11.21 17.28
CA LEU A 140 9.23 10.85 16.43
C LEU A 140 10.31 10.07 17.20
N GLU A 141 10.65 10.52 18.41
CA GLU A 141 11.74 9.93 19.19
C GLU A 141 11.48 8.46 19.56
N ALA A 142 10.27 8.17 20.07
CA ALA A 142 9.88 6.81 20.42
C ALA A 142 9.82 5.92 19.17
N HIS A 143 9.30 6.45 18.06
CA HIS A 143 9.25 5.72 16.79
C HIS A 143 10.65 5.38 16.26
N LEU A 144 11.58 6.34 16.28
CA LEU A 144 12.97 6.09 15.88
C LEU A 144 13.63 5.04 16.78
N GLN A 145 13.40 5.10 18.09
CA GLN A 145 13.93 4.10 19.01
C GLN A 145 13.35 2.70 18.74
N SER A 146 12.05 2.60 18.46
CA SER A 146 11.39 1.34 18.07
C SER A 146 11.97 0.77 16.78
N ALA A 147 12.21 1.62 15.76
CA ALA A 147 12.83 1.20 14.51
C ALA A 147 14.25 0.64 14.74
N ARG A 148 15.04 1.25 15.64
CA ARG A 148 16.37 0.75 16.01
C ARG A 148 16.32 -0.64 16.65
N PHE A 149 15.38 -0.86 17.57
CA PHE A 149 15.18 -2.17 18.19
C PHE A 149 14.80 -3.23 17.15
N MET A 150 13.79 -2.94 16.32
CA MET A 150 13.33 -3.85 15.27
C MET A 150 14.45 -4.24 14.31
N MET A 151 15.23 -3.27 13.82
CA MET A 151 16.30 -3.54 12.86
C MET A 151 17.50 -4.25 13.50
N THR A 152 17.76 -4.01 14.79
CA THR A 152 18.80 -4.75 15.53
C THR A 152 18.39 -6.21 15.72
N ASP A 153 17.14 -6.46 16.11
CA ASP A 153 16.62 -7.83 16.28
C ASP A 153 16.61 -8.60 14.95
N ALA A 154 16.14 -7.97 13.88
CA ALA A 154 16.16 -8.55 12.53
C ALA A 154 17.59 -8.94 12.08
N ARG A 155 18.58 -8.08 12.35
CA ARG A 155 20.00 -8.36 12.08
C ARG A 155 20.52 -9.56 12.86
N ASN A 156 20.18 -9.63 14.16
CA ASN A 156 20.62 -10.71 15.03
C ASN A 156 19.98 -12.04 14.62
N ALA A 157 18.68 -12.05 14.31
CA ALA A 157 17.94 -13.22 13.85
C ALA A 157 18.53 -13.81 12.56
N LEU A 158 18.81 -12.94 11.57
CA LEU A 158 19.45 -13.36 10.32
C LEU A 158 20.92 -13.77 10.48
N SER A 159 21.59 -13.25 11.50
CA SER A 159 22.97 -13.62 11.80
C SER A 159 23.11 -15.00 12.45
N SER A 160 22.01 -15.61 12.89
CA SER A 160 22.03 -16.96 13.46
C SER A 160 22.46 -18.01 12.43
N GLU A 161 23.33 -18.92 12.84
CA GLU A 161 23.90 -19.94 11.96
C GLU A 161 22.83 -20.85 11.33
N ARG A 162 21.76 -21.15 12.10
CA ARG A 162 20.60 -21.92 11.64
C ARG A 162 19.92 -21.29 10.43
N VAL A 163 19.79 -19.96 10.42
CA VAL A 163 19.14 -19.21 9.34
C VAL A 163 20.10 -19.01 8.16
N ARG A 164 21.37 -18.69 8.44
CA ARG A 164 22.40 -18.53 7.39
C ARG A 164 22.57 -19.76 6.50
N ARG A 165 22.32 -20.96 7.04
CA ARG A 165 22.35 -22.24 6.28
C ARG A 165 21.17 -22.43 5.33
N GLN A 166 20.18 -21.52 5.29
CA GLN A 166 18.99 -21.62 4.45
C GLN A 166 18.87 -20.40 3.51
N PRO A 167 19.50 -20.44 2.31
CA PRO A 167 19.58 -19.28 1.43
C PRO A 167 18.23 -18.67 1.03
N LEU A 168 17.23 -19.52 0.74
CA LEU A 168 15.88 -19.05 0.39
C LEU A 168 15.22 -18.32 1.57
N LEU A 169 15.38 -18.83 2.79
CA LEU A 169 14.83 -18.18 3.98
C LEU A 169 15.50 -16.83 4.21
N VAL A 170 16.82 -16.73 4.03
CA VAL A 170 17.56 -15.47 4.12
C VAL A 170 17.02 -14.47 3.11
N GLN A 171 16.84 -14.85 1.85
CA GLN A 171 16.33 -13.97 0.80
C GLN A 171 14.91 -13.45 1.11
N LEU A 172 14.00 -14.33 1.52
CA LEU A 172 12.64 -13.95 1.88
C LEU A 172 12.61 -12.97 3.07
N ARG A 173 13.39 -13.25 4.11
CA ARG A 173 13.50 -12.38 5.29
C ARG A 173 14.13 -11.03 4.98
N LEU A 174 15.16 -10.98 4.15
CA LEU A 174 15.74 -9.71 3.70
C LEU A 174 14.71 -8.87 2.91
N GLY A 175 13.86 -9.51 2.11
CA GLY A 175 12.74 -8.84 1.42
C GLY A 175 11.70 -8.27 2.38
N GLU A 176 11.33 -9.00 3.43
CA GLU A 176 10.43 -8.52 4.49
C GLU A 176 11.05 -7.33 5.24
N ILE A 177 12.31 -7.45 5.67
CA ILE A 177 13.02 -6.37 6.38
C ILE A 177 13.15 -5.12 5.51
N ALA A 178 13.36 -5.26 4.20
CA ALA A 178 13.40 -4.13 3.30
C ALA A 178 12.05 -3.37 3.29
N LYS A 179 10.92 -4.09 3.28
CA LYS A 179 9.58 -3.48 3.38
C LYS A 179 9.38 -2.79 4.72
N ASP A 180 9.73 -3.45 5.82
CA ASP A 180 9.57 -2.93 7.19
C ASP A 180 10.44 -1.69 7.43
N PHE A 181 11.65 -1.68 6.86
CA PHE A 181 12.53 -0.53 6.88
C PHE A 181 11.93 0.66 6.13
N ILE A 182 11.44 0.46 4.89
CA ILE A 182 10.77 1.54 4.13
C ILE A 182 9.56 2.08 4.90
N ALA A 183 8.74 1.21 5.49
CA ALA A 183 7.59 1.61 6.31
C ALA A 183 8.03 2.45 7.51
N SER A 184 9.08 2.02 8.23
CA SER A 184 9.63 2.72 9.39
C SER A 184 10.18 4.10 9.02
N MET A 185 10.93 4.18 7.90
CA MET A 185 11.43 5.44 7.34
C MET A 185 10.28 6.38 6.98
N TRP A 186 9.23 5.85 6.34
CA TRP A 186 8.07 6.64 5.93
C TRP A 186 7.31 7.21 7.13
N MET A 187 7.02 6.39 8.14
CA MET A 187 6.42 6.84 9.40
C MET A 187 7.23 7.95 10.07
N ALA A 188 8.56 7.79 10.15
CA ALA A 188 9.45 8.77 10.75
C ALA A 188 9.50 10.10 9.97
N ILE A 189 9.55 10.04 8.64
CA ILE A 189 9.51 11.22 7.76
C ILE A 189 8.16 11.93 7.91
N LEU A 190 7.05 11.18 7.92
CA LEU A 190 5.71 11.71 8.11
C LEU A 190 5.59 12.42 9.47
N LEU A 191 6.11 11.80 10.54
CA LEU A 191 6.15 12.39 11.89
C LEU A 191 6.97 13.68 11.94
N ARG A 192 8.14 13.70 11.30
CA ARG A 192 8.99 14.90 11.20
C ARG A 192 8.26 16.04 10.51
N LYS A 193 7.49 15.76 9.45
CA LYS A 193 6.68 16.76 8.74
C LYS A 193 5.45 17.21 9.54
N ALA A 194 4.88 16.33 10.35
CA ALA A 194 3.66 16.59 11.11
C ALA A 194 3.91 17.29 12.46
N SER A 195 5.10 17.12 13.04
CA SER A 195 5.51 17.71 14.34
C SER A 195 5.26 19.23 14.46
N PRO A 196 5.50 20.07 13.43
CA PRO A 196 5.22 21.51 13.49
C PRO A 196 3.72 21.87 13.47
N LEU A 197 2.84 20.93 13.16
CA LEU A 197 1.41 21.16 12.87
C LEU A 197 0.50 20.71 14.01
N ALA A 198 1.01 20.72 15.25
CA ALA A 198 0.25 20.42 16.45
C ALA A 198 -1.01 21.32 16.49
N ARG A 199 -2.17 20.73 16.11
CA ARG A 199 -3.53 21.32 16.04
C ARG A 199 -3.99 21.90 14.68
N VAL A 200 -3.67 21.27 13.56
CA VAL A 200 -4.37 21.57 12.30
C VAL A 200 -5.58 20.65 12.14
N THR A 201 -6.76 21.21 11.89
CA THR A 201 -7.92 20.48 11.39
C THR A 201 -7.55 19.78 10.09
N VAL A 202 -7.43 18.46 10.15
CA VAL A 202 -7.03 17.64 9.00
C VAL A 202 -8.27 17.33 8.18
N ASP A 203 -8.41 17.94 7.01
CA ASP A 203 -9.41 17.57 6.02
C ASP A 203 -8.83 16.61 4.97
N ARG A 204 -9.66 16.16 4.02
CA ARG A 204 -9.25 15.25 2.94
C ARG A 204 -8.25 15.89 1.98
N ALA A 205 -8.11 17.22 1.93
CA ALA A 205 -7.15 17.90 1.08
C ALA A 205 -5.76 18.02 1.74
N CYS A 206 -5.66 17.75 3.04
CA CYS A 206 -4.39 17.80 3.78
C CYS A 206 -3.35 16.84 3.17
N PRO A 207 -2.19 17.34 2.70
CA PRO A 207 -1.14 16.52 2.11
C PRO A 207 -0.60 15.43 3.05
N LEU A 208 -0.55 15.70 4.36
CA LEU A 208 -0.12 14.70 5.35
C LEU A 208 -1.11 13.56 5.51
N LEU A 209 -2.41 13.85 5.39
CA LEU A 209 -3.43 12.80 5.46
C LEU A 209 -3.42 11.92 4.21
N GLN A 210 -3.18 12.53 3.05
CA GLN A 210 -2.97 11.80 1.80
C GLN A 210 -1.74 10.89 1.89
N GLU A 211 -0.63 11.39 2.46
CA GLU A 211 0.59 10.62 2.69
C GLU A 211 0.36 9.47 3.70
N ALA A 212 -0.35 9.72 4.81
CA ALA A 212 -0.72 8.70 5.78
C ALA A 212 -1.64 7.61 5.18
N GLY A 213 -2.59 8.02 4.34
CA GLY A 213 -3.45 7.11 3.61
C GLY A 213 -2.62 6.20 2.70
N LEU A 214 -1.69 6.76 1.92
CA LEU A 214 -0.78 5.99 1.05
C LEU A 214 0.09 5.02 1.85
N LEU A 215 0.63 5.46 2.99
CA LEU A 215 1.36 4.58 3.91
C LEU A 215 0.48 3.41 4.38
N THR A 216 -0.79 3.65 4.70
CA THR A 216 -1.74 2.59 5.07
C THR A 216 -1.92 1.57 3.95
N VAL A 217 -1.93 2.02 2.69
CA VAL A 217 -1.94 1.11 1.54
C VAL A 217 -0.64 0.29 1.45
N PHE A 218 0.51 0.92 1.70
CA PHE A 218 1.83 0.29 1.65
C PHE A 218 2.01 -0.80 2.72
N LEU A 219 1.50 -0.54 3.92
CA LEU A 219 1.53 -1.49 5.04
C LEU A 219 0.71 -2.75 4.77
N GLY A 220 -0.36 -2.66 3.97
CA GLY A 220 -1.20 -3.79 3.61
C GLY A 220 -0.42 -4.96 2.98
N ALA A 221 -0.99 -6.17 3.03
CA ALA A 221 -0.35 -7.39 2.52
C ALA A 221 0.09 -7.27 1.05
N ARG A 222 -0.70 -6.56 0.23
CA ARG A 222 -0.41 -6.30 -1.20
C ARG A 222 0.42 -5.04 -1.45
N GLY A 223 0.75 -4.28 -0.41
CA GLY A 223 1.43 -2.99 -0.50
C GLY A 223 2.87 -3.05 -1.00
N GLY A 224 3.51 -4.23 -0.97
CA GLY A 224 4.80 -4.45 -1.64
C GLY A 224 4.75 -4.27 -3.17
N ARG A 225 3.57 -4.44 -3.79
CA ARG A 225 3.36 -4.11 -5.22
C ARG A 225 3.26 -2.61 -5.48
N MET A 226 3.22 -1.78 -4.43
CA MET A 226 3.24 -0.33 -4.55
C MET A 226 4.65 0.24 -4.68
N VAL A 227 5.68 -0.59 -4.85
CA VAL A 227 7.04 -0.12 -5.18
C VAL A 227 7.09 0.45 -6.60
N ASP A 228 6.07 0.26 -7.43
CA ASP A 228 5.92 0.98 -8.71
C ASP A 228 5.75 2.50 -8.42
N PRO A 229 6.79 3.33 -8.71
CA PRO A 229 6.76 4.77 -8.46
C PRO A 229 5.82 5.49 -9.45
N GLU A 230 5.57 4.89 -10.61
CA GLU A 230 4.71 5.44 -11.64
C GLU A 230 3.22 5.13 -11.37
N LYS A 231 2.90 4.10 -10.59
CA LYS A 231 1.50 3.72 -10.28
C LYS A 231 0.92 4.44 -9.06
N TYR A 232 1.77 4.78 -8.09
CA TYR A 232 1.34 5.43 -6.84
C TYR A 232 2.26 6.61 -6.57
N PRO A 233 1.80 7.87 -6.75
CA PRO A 233 2.63 9.05 -6.51
C PRO A 233 3.04 9.06 -5.04
N LYS A 234 4.35 9.01 -4.79
CA LYS A 234 4.92 9.05 -3.44
C LYS A 234 5.53 10.41 -3.20
N PRO A 235 5.62 10.85 -1.94
CA PRO A 235 6.47 11.97 -1.59
C PRO A 235 7.91 11.72 -2.11
N PRO A 236 8.59 12.74 -2.66
CA PRO A 236 9.95 12.58 -3.22
C PRO A 236 10.94 11.93 -2.25
N GLU A 237 10.86 12.27 -0.96
CA GLU A 237 11.69 11.67 0.10
C GLU A 237 11.52 10.14 0.18
N ILE A 238 10.30 9.65 0.03
CA ILE A 238 10.00 8.21 0.07
C ILE A 238 10.40 7.51 -1.22
N ALA A 239 10.19 8.17 -2.36
CA ALA A 239 10.69 7.67 -3.64
C ALA A 239 12.22 7.51 -3.60
N ALA A 240 12.93 8.45 -2.98
CA ALA A 240 14.38 8.37 -2.79
C ALA A 240 14.78 7.21 -1.87
N VAL A 241 14.11 7.02 -0.72
CA VAL A 241 14.35 5.88 0.17
C VAL A 241 14.15 4.56 -0.57
N ILE A 242 13.06 4.42 -1.35
CA ILE A 242 12.79 3.22 -2.14
C ILE A 242 13.86 3.00 -3.21
N ALA A 243 14.32 4.04 -3.90
CA ALA A 243 15.37 3.93 -4.90
C ALA A 243 16.71 3.48 -4.27
N GLN A 244 17.09 4.06 -3.13
CA GLN A 244 18.27 3.64 -2.37
C GLN A 244 18.15 2.18 -1.91
N MET A 245 16.96 1.78 -1.46
CA MET A 245 16.67 0.40 -1.09
C MET A 245 16.74 -0.56 -2.28
N ASN A 246 16.27 -0.17 -3.46
CA ASN A 246 16.39 -0.99 -4.67
C ASN A 246 17.86 -1.25 -5.02
N HIS A 247 18.78 -0.31 -4.77
CA HIS A 247 20.21 -0.60 -4.92
C HIS A 247 20.69 -1.65 -3.89
N ALA A 248 20.20 -1.58 -2.65
CA ALA A 248 20.48 -2.59 -1.62
C ALA A 248 19.87 -3.97 -1.94
N THR A 249 18.83 -4.06 -2.78
CA THR A 249 18.24 -5.36 -3.17
C THR A 249 19.20 -6.25 -3.96
N ALA A 250 20.26 -5.70 -4.57
CA ALA A 250 21.31 -6.51 -5.18
C ALA A 250 22.02 -7.41 -4.15
N SER A 251 22.15 -6.95 -2.90
CA SER A 251 22.68 -7.75 -1.78
C SER A 251 21.70 -8.84 -1.34
N ILE A 252 20.39 -8.61 -1.47
CA ILE A 252 19.36 -9.62 -1.21
C ILE A 252 19.53 -10.81 -2.15
N ALA A 253 19.66 -10.57 -3.46
CA ALA A 253 19.85 -11.65 -4.43
C ALA A 253 21.10 -12.49 -4.14
N ARG A 254 22.17 -11.86 -3.62
CA ARG A 254 23.42 -12.52 -3.22
C ARG A 254 23.38 -13.13 -1.81
N GLY A 255 22.33 -12.88 -1.02
CA GLY A 255 22.27 -13.30 0.39
C GLY A 255 23.30 -12.60 1.30
N ASP A 256 23.79 -11.43 0.89
CA ASP A 256 24.81 -10.67 1.62
C ASP A 256 24.17 -9.82 2.72
N ILE A 257 24.09 -10.43 3.92
CA ILE A 257 23.44 -9.87 5.10
C ILE A 257 24.15 -8.58 5.57
N ASP A 258 25.49 -8.60 5.61
CA ASP A 258 26.26 -7.51 6.20
C ASP A 258 26.21 -6.27 5.30
N ALA A 259 26.34 -6.44 3.98
CA ALA A 259 26.19 -5.34 3.03
C ALA A 259 24.76 -4.77 3.04
N PHE A 260 23.75 -5.63 3.19
CA PHE A 260 22.36 -5.18 3.28
C PHE A 260 22.14 -4.29 4.52
N PHE A 261 22.56 -4.73 5.70
CA PHE A 261 22.39 -3.93 6.93
C PHE A 261 23.27 -2.68 6.97
N ALA A 262 24.45 -2.71 6.35
CA ALA A 262 25.27 -1.51 6.17
C ALA A 262 24.55 -0.46 5.30
N ALA A 263 23.86 -0.89 4.24
CA ALA A 263 23.04 0.00 3.41
C ALA A 263 21.87 0.59 4.22
N LEU A 264 21.15 -0.22 5.00
CA LEU A 264 20.06 0.28 5.86
C LEU A 264 20.55 1.36 6.84
N ALA A 265 21.69 1.10 7.51
CA ALA A 265 22.28 2.06 8.44
C ALA A 265 22.67 3.37 7.75
N SER A 266 23.26 3.30 6.56
CA SER A 266 23.62 4.48 5.78
C SER A 266 22.38 5.32 5.42
N ILE A 267 21.33 4.68 4.90
CA ILE A 267 20.07 5.35 4.55
C ILE A 267 19.47 6.02 5.79
N PHE A 268 19.39 5.31 6.91
CA PHE A 268 18.85 5.85 8.16
C PHE A 268 19.66 7.05 8.67
N ALA A 269 20.99 6.94 8.68
CA ALA A 269 21.89 8.00 9.12
C ALA A 269 21.80 9.26 8.24
N MET A 270 21.65 9.11 6.92
CA MET A 270 21.45 10.24 6.01
C MET A 270 20.17 11.04 6.33
N HIS A 271 19.11 10.36 6.76
CA HIS A 271 17.83 11.00 7.03
C HIS A 271 17.68 11.56 8.45
N PHE A 272 18.29 10.91 9.45
CA PHE A 272 18.05 11.22 10.87
C PHE A 272 19.32 11.54 11.67
N GLN A 273 20.51 11.43 11.07
CA GLN A 273 21.80 11.67 11.73
C GLN A 273 21.97 10.83 13.01
N ARG A 274 21.52 9.57 12.96
CA ARG A 274 21.53 8.62 14.08
C ARG A 274 21.98 7.25 13.62
N GLU A 275 22.47 6.47 14.57
CA GLU A 275 22.76 5.05 14.34
C GLU A 275 21.48 4.24 14.27
N LEU A 276 21.37 3.37 13.26
CA LEU A 276 20.23 2.46 13.14
C LEU A 276 20.29 1.31 14.16
N PHE A 277 21.48 0.79 14.43
CA PHE A 277 21.62 -0.36 15.32
C PHE A 277 21.94 0.07 16.74
N ILE A 278 21.52 -0.74 17.69
CA ILE A 278 21.94 -0.60 19.07
C ILE A 278 23.31 -1.28 19.18
N ALA A 279 24.31 -0.54 19.66
CA ALA A 279 25.59 -1.13 20.00
C ALA A 279 25.36 -2.20 21.07
N LEU A 280 25.78 -3.44 20.81
CA LEU A 280 25.84 -4.43 21.87
C LEU A 280 26.87 -3.90 22.86
N ALA A 281 26.43 -3.51 24.06
CA ALA A 281 27.36 -3.26 25.15
C ALA A 281 28.21 -4.52 25.28
N SER A 282 29.51 -4.39 25.06
CA SER A 282 30.45 -5.46 25.36
C SER A 282 30.28 -5.74 26.85
N ALA A 283 29.54 -6.80 27.20
CA ALA A 283 29.57 -7.29 28.56
C ALA A 283 31.05 -7.56 28.86
N PRO A 284 31.65 -6.93 29.89
CA PRO A 284 33.00 -7.28 30.27
C PRO A 284 33.01 -8.80 30.52
N PRO A 285 34.03 -9.53 30.05
CA PRO A 285 34.10 -10.95 30.32
C PRO A 285 33.96 -11.15 31.82
N VAL A 286 32.97 -11.95 32.22
CA VAL A 286 32.86 -12.40 33.61
C VAL A 286 34.11 -13.25 33.83
N HIS A 287 35.13 -12.64 34.44
CA HIS A 287 36.29 -13.37 34.92
C HIS A 287 35.77 -14.38 35.95
N PRO A 288 36.02 -15.69 35.78
CA PRO A 288 35.60 -16.69 36.73
C PRO A 288 36.62 -16.75 37.86
N ASP A 289 36.84 -15.65 38.58
CA ASP A 289 37.71 -15.64 39.76
C ASP A 289 37.16 -14.69 40.80
N GLY A 290 36.72 -15.26 41.93
CA GLY A 290 36.39 -14.48 43.13
C GLY A 290 35.11 -14.85 43.87
N VAL A 291 34.58 -16.07 43.76
CA VAL A 291 33.69 -16.58 44.83
C VAL A 291 34.58 -17.08 45.97
N CYS A 292 35.08 -16.15 46.78
CA CYS A 292 35.64 -16.48 48.08
C CYS A 292 34.45 -16.70 49.03
N LEU A 293 34.14 -17.96 49.33
CA LEU A 293 33.20 -18.27 50.40
C LEU A 293 33.89 -18.00 51.75
N PRO A 294 33.25 -17.26 52.68
CA PRO A 294 33.83 -17.06 54.00
C PRO A 294 33.84 -18.38 54.79
N SER A 295 34.94 -18.58 55.52
CA SER A 295 35.21 -19.71 56.42
C SER A 295 34.37 -19.63 57.69
#